data_AF-A0A093PSU6-F1
#
_entry.id   AF-A0A093PSU6-F1
#
_cell.length_a   1.000
_cell.length_b   1.000
_cell.length_c   1.000
_cell.angle_alpha   90.00
_cell.angle_beta   90.00
_cell.angle_gamma   90.00
#
_symmetry.space_group_name_H-M   'P 1'
#
loop_
_entity.id
_entity.type
_entity.pdbx_description
1 polymer ?
#
loop_
_entity_poly.entity_id
_entity_poly.type
_entity_poly.pdbx_seq_one_letter_code
_entity_poly.pdbx_strand_id
1 'polypeptide(L)' 'MRILYQLLVVLFLVLQGAAGQPFIPGDPCEAQNGHCTPGICRRPYYWIGTCRNGFSCCRR' A
#
# COMPACT_ATOMS: atom_id res chain seq x y z
N MET A 1 -22.89 -31.85 -19.11
CA MET A 1 -21.45 -31.71 -18.82
C MET A 1 -20.82 -30.48 -19.51
N ARG A 2 -21.46 -29.30 -19.47
CA ARG A 2 -20.98 -28.08 -20.19
C ARG A 2 -21.07 -26.81 -19.34
N ILE A 3 -22.04 -26.77 -18.40
CA ILE A 3 -22.25 -25.69 -17.42
C ILE A 3 -21.05 -25.50 -16.49
N LEU A 4 -20.36 -26.56 -16.08
CA LEU A 4 -19.21 -26.47 -15.16
C LEU A 4 -18.10 -25.60 -15.75
N TYR A 5 -17.78 -25.79 -17.04
CA TYR A 5 -16.75 -25.01 -17.73
C TYR A 5 -17.16 -23.55 -17.92
N GLN A 6 -18.45 -23.28 -18.16
CA GLN A 6 -18.94 -21.89 -18.28
C GLN A 6 -18.84 -21.14 -16.96
N LEU A 7 -19.20 -21.78 -15.83
CA LEU A 7 -19.03 -21.20 -14.49
C LEU A 7 -17.57 -20.88 -14.19
N LEU A 8 -16.66 -21.78 -14.58
CA LEU A 8 -15.22 -21.62 -14.41
C LEU A 8 -14.68 -20.40 -15.19
N VAL A 9 -15.12 -20.22 -16.43
CA VAL A 9 -14.76 -19.04 -17.25
C VAL A 9 -15.24 -17.75 -16.61
N VAL A 10 -16.50 -17.70 -16.16
CA VAL A 10 -17.06 -16.51 -15.49
C VAL A 10 -16.29 -16.20 -14.22
N LEU A 11 -15.94 -17.21 -13.42
CA LEU A 11 -15.15 -17.04 -12.20
C LEU A 11 -13.77 -16.43 -12.49
N PHE A 12 -13.06 -16.95 -13.49
CA PHE A 12 -11.75 -16.41 -13.88
C PHE A 12 -11.83 -14.96 -14.39
N LEU A 13 -12.88 -14.62 -15.15
CA LEU A 13 -13.12 -13.25 -15.62
C LEU A 13 -13.34 -12.27 -14.45
N VAL A 14 -14.09 -12.69 -13.43
CA VAL A 14 -14.33 -11.88 -12.22
C VAL A 14 -13.04 -11.69 -11.40
N LEU A 15 -12.23 -12.75 -11.26
CA LEU A 15 -10.96 -12.68 -10.53
C LEU A 15 -9.95 -11.71 -11.18
N GLN A 16 -9.91 -11.61 -12.50
CA GLN A 16 -9.02 -10.65 -13.19
C GLN A 16 -9.45 -9.20 -12.94
N GLY A 17 -10.75 -8.94 -12.73
CA GLY A 17 -11.27 -7.62 -12.37
C GLY A 17 -10.84 -7.15 -10.97
N ALA A 18 -10.62 -8.08 -10.03
CA ALA A 18 -10.17 -7.75 -8.67
C ALA A 18 -8.67 -7.41 -8.59
N ALA A 19 -7.86 -7.88 -9.54
CA ALA A 19 -6.42 -7.58 -9.60
C ALA A 19 -6.10 -6.14 -10.03
N GLY A 20 -7.11 -5.40 -10.54
CA GLY A 20 -6.99 -4.01 -10.93
C GLY A 20 -7.15 -2.99 -9.80
N GLN A 21 -7.24 -3.43 -8.54
CA GLN A 21 -7.31 -2.51 -7.42
C GLN A 21 -6.00 -1.70 -7.37
N PRO A 22 -6.03 -0.37 -7.56
CA PRO A 22 -4.82 0.42 -7.47
C PRO A 22 -4.29 0.28 -6.05
N PHE A 23 -3.14 -0.39 -5.92
CA PHE A 23 -2.35 -0.34 -4.70
C PHE A 23 -1.90 1.10 -4.57
N ILE A 24 -2.68 1.91 -3.85
CA ILE A 24 -2.24 3.25 -3.45
C ILE A 24 -0.99 2.95 -2.64
N PRO A 25 0.22 3.27 -3.15
CA PRO A 25 1.39 3.03 -2.35
C PRO A 25 1.23 4.01 -1.20
N GLY A 26 0.97 3.47 -0.01
CA GLY A 26 1.14 4.22 1.23
C GLY A 26 2.51 4.89 1.20
N ASP A 27 2.69 5.94 2.00
CA ASP A 27 3.99 6.58 2.05
C ASP A 27 5.06 5.50 2.32
N PRO A 28 6.19 5.49 1.59
CA PRO A 28 7.25 4.50 1.81
C PRO A 28 7.77 4.51 3.27
N CYS A 29 7.43 5.57 4.01
CA CYS A 29 7.58 5.69 5.44
C CYS A 29 6.75 4.67 6.24
N GLU A 30 5.46 4.54 5.91
CA GLU A 30 4.53 3.61 6.57
C GLU A 30 4.91 2.15 6.29
N ALA A 31 5.37 1.86 5.07
CA ALA A 31 5.90 0.54 4.70
C ALA A 31 7.13 0.15 5.55
N GLN A 32 7.88 1.15 6.05
CA GLN A 32 9.02 0.96 6.95
C GLN A 32 8.64 1.08 8.43
N ASN A 33 7.34 1.02 8.77
CA ASN A 33 6.81 1.20 10.12
C ASN A 33 7.24 2.54 10.76
N GLY A 34 7.44 3.56 9.91
CA GLY A 34 7.68 4.94 10.29
C GLY A 34 6.41 5.77 10.20
N HIS A 35 6.44 6.96 10.80
CA HIS A 35 5.34 7.92 10.75
C HIS A 35 5.78 9.23 10.11
N CYS A 36 4.91 9.80 9.27
CA CYS A 36 5.13 11.08 8.63
C CYS A 36 4.71 12.20 9.59
N THR A 37 5.68 13.02 10.04
CA THR A 37 5.43 14.13 10.96
C THR A 37 5.86 15.45 10.31
N PRO A 38 5.07 16.53 10.41
CA PRO A 38 5.49 17.85 9.96
C PRO A 38 6.65 18.36 10.86
N GLY A 39 7.76 18.76 10.23
CA GLY A 39 8.95 19.27 10.94
C GLY A 39 10.00 18.21 11.26
N ILE A 40 10.59 18.24 12.45
CA ILE A 40 11.67 17.33 12.88
C ILE A 40 11.15 16.14 13.69
N CYS A 41 11.84 15.01 13.62
CA CYS A 41 11.53 13.83 14.45
C CYS A 41 11.76 14.14 15.94
N ARG A 42 10.73 13.94 16.76
CA ARG A 42 10.87 14.03 18.22
C ARG A 42 11.51 12.75 18.75
N ARG A 43 12.43 12.88 19.69
CA ARG A 43 12.98 11.73 20.43
C ARG A 43 11.84 10.91 21.04
N PRO A 44 11.88 9.56 21.00
CA PRO A 44 12.99 8.69 20.60
C PRO A 44 13.09 8.38 19.09
N TYR A 45 12.30 9.02 18.23
CA TYR A 45 12.26 8.70 16.80
C TYR A 45 13.41 9.38 16.05
N TYR A 46 14.09 8.63 15.18
CA TYR A 46 15.13 9.11 14.27
C TYR A 46 14.56 9.36 12.86
N TRP A 47 15.18 10.30 12.16
CA TRP A 47 14.84 10.64 10.78
C TRP A 47 15.39 9.58 9.82
N ILE A 48 14.53 9.06 8.95
CA ILE A 48 14.90 8.04 7.94
C ILE A 48 14.69 8.52 6.50
N GLY A 49 14.07 9.68 6.30
CA GLY A 49 13.80 10.24 4.99
C GLY A 49 12.65 11.23 4.99
N THR A 50 12.14 11.52 3.80
CA THR A 50 10.99 12.40 3.58
C THR A 50 9.82 11.63 2.99
N CYS A 51 8.61 11.93 3.46
CA CYS A 51 7.35 11.41 2.90
C CYS A 51 7.00 12.16 1.60
N ARG A 52 6.08 11.62 0.81
CA ARG A 52 5.67 12.22 -0.47
C ARG A 52 5.09 13.62 -0.33
N ASN A 53 4.50 13.91 0.84
CA ASN A 53 3.94 15.22 1.17
C ASN A 53 4.99 16.23 1.69
N GLY A 54 6.29 15.89 1.67
CA GLY A 54 7.38 16.75 2.17
C GLY A 54 7.58 16.72 3.69
N PHE A 55 6.84 15.86 4.40
CA PHE A 55 7.02 15.64 5.83
C PHE A 55 8.24 14.79 6.14
N SER A 56 8.73 14.86 7.38
CA SER A 56 9.80 14.00 7.84
C SER A 56 9.26 12.62 8.17
N CYS A 57 9.90 11.59 7.62
CA CYS A 57 9.65 10.22 7.99
C CYS A 57 10.47 9.87 9.24
N CYS A 58 9.77 9.55 10.32
CA CYS A 58 10.36 9.29 11.62
C CYS A 58 10.10 7.86 12.07
N ARG A 59 11.14 7.16 12.50
CA ARG A 59 11.08 5.76 12.96
C ARG A 59 11.70 5.63 14.36
N ARG A 60 11.13 4.77 15.19
CA ARG A 60 11.67 4.50 16.52
C ARG A 60 12.87 3.57 16.46
#